data_AF-A0A3D4QZD4-F1
#
_entry.id   AF-A0A3D4QZD4-F1
#
_cell.length_a   1.000
_cell.length_b   1.000
_cell.length_c   1.000
_cell.angle_alpha   90.00
_cell.angle_beta   90.00
_cell.angle_gamma   90.00
#
_symmetry.space_group_name_H-M   'P 1'
#
loop_
_entity.id
_entity.type
_entity.pdbx_description
1 polymer ?
#
loop_
_entity_poly.entity_id
_entity_poly.type
_entity_poly.pdbx_seq_one_letter_code
_entity_poly.pdbx_strand_id
1 'polypeptide(L)'
;MAYLIIGLGNPGKRYEPTRHNIGFMVLEKLAAQLEIPLKQKSFNALWGKGVLSGKKILLAKPQTFMNLSGTAVRQLQSFFKTDISNLIVIHDDLDLPFGSVRLKAG
;
A
#
# COMPACT_ATOMS: atom_id res chain seq x y z
N MET A 1 9.13 -7.28 -14.56
CA MET A 1 7.85 -7.26 -13.82
C MET A 1 8.01 -6.37 -12.59
N ALA A 2 6.99 -5.59 -12.24
CA ALA A 2 7.03 -4.69 -11.07
C ALA A 2 6.11 -5.23 -9.97
N TYR A 3 6.57 -5.15 -8.72
CA TYR A 3 5.72 -5.43 -7.55
C TYR A 3 4.88 -4.20 -7.23
N LEU A 4 3.62 -4.43 -6.88
CA LEU A 4 2.72 -3.41 -6.36
C LEU A 4 2.51 -3.67 -4.88
N ILE A 5 2.93 -2.75 -4.03
CA ILE A 5 2.80 -2.85 -2.57
C ILE A 5 1.82 -1.77 -2.13
N ILE A 6 0.70 -2.20 -1.56
CA ILE A 6 -0.42 -1.36 -1.14
C ILE A 6 -0.47 -1.32 0.38
N GLY A 7 -0.46 -0.12 0.96
CA GLY A 7 -0.86 0.09 2.35
C GLY A 7 -2.33 0.48 2.39
N LEU A 8 -3.16 -0.24 3.14
CA LEU A 8 -4.57 0.10 3.32
C LEU A 8 -4.78 1.06 4.50
N GLY A 9 -5.83 1.86 4.42
CA GLY A 9 -6.18 2.87 5.42
C GLY A 9 -7.19 3.89 4.90
N ASN A 10 -7.56 4.83 5.77
CA ASN A 10 -8.42 5.96 5.46
C ASN A 10 -7.61 7.28 5.34
N PRO A 11 -7.90 8.13 4.35
CA PRO A 11 -7.26 9.43 4.21
C PRO A 11 -7.79 10.44 5.24
N GLY A 12 -6.92 11.34 5.71
CA GLY A 12 -7.26 12.48 6.56
C GLY A 12 -6.77 12.35 8.00
N LYS A 13 -6.41 13.50 8.59
CA LYS A 13 -5.73 13.60 9.91
C LYS A 13 -6.40 12.82 11.03
N ARG A 14 -7.74 12.78 11.06
CA ARG A 14 -8.50 12.06 12.10
C ARG A 14 -8.26 10.54 12.11
N TYR A 15 -7.84 9.96 10.98
CA TYR A 15 -7.63 8.52 10.85
C TYR A 15 -6.17 8.10 11.06
N GLU A 16 -5.24 9.05 10.94
CA GLU A 16 -3.80 8.81 11.09
C GLU A 16 -3.45 7.97 12.32
N PRO A 17 -3.99 8.21 13.54
CA PRO A 17 -3.62 7.42 14.72
C PRO A 17 -4.44 6.13 14.91
N THR A 18 -5.29 5.73 13.95
CA THR A 18 -6.19 4.58 14.11
C THR A 18 -5.51 3.27 13.73
N ARG A 19 -5.90 2.15 14.38
CA ARG A 19 -5.40 0.80 14.05
C ARG A 19 -5.64 0.45 12.58
N HIS A 20 -6.77 0.90 12.03
CA HIS A 20 -7.16 0.67 10.65
C HIS A 20 -6.27 1.39 9.61
N ASN A 21 -5.40 2.30 10.07
CA ASN A 21 -4.41 2.98 9.23
C ASN A 21 -3.00 2.36 9.35
N ILE A 22 -2.84 1.20 10.02
CA ILE A 22 -1.51 0.57 10.16
C ILE A 22 -0.89 0.24 8.80
N GLY A 23 -1.70 -0.11 7.80
CA GLY A 23 -1.22 -0.34 6.42
C GLY A 23 -0.58 0.91 5.82
N PHE A 24 -1.19 2.09 6.01
CA PHE A 24 -0.59 3.38 5.62
C PHE A 24 0.70 3.65 6.39
N MET A 25 0.71 3.45 7.71
CA MET A 25 1.89 3.72 8.55
C MET A 25 3.09 2.86 8.13
N VAL A 26 2.86 1.56 7.90
CA VAL A 26 3.90 0.62 7.46
C VAL A 26 4.42 1.01 6.08
N LEU A 27 3.53 1.34 5.13
CA LEU A 27 3.95 1.73 3.79
C LEU A 27 4.76 3.04 3.81
N GLU A 28 4.38 4.02 4.63
CA GLU A 28 5.15 5.27 4.80
C GLU A 28 6.53 5.01 5.40
N LYS A 29 6.62 4.15 6.42
CA LYS A 29 7.91 3.78 7.02
C LYS A 29 8.81 3.07 6.00
N LEU A 30 8.24 2.16 5.21
CA LEU A 30 8.93 1.47 4.13
C LEU A 30 9.40 2.44 3.05
N ALA A 31 8.52 3.35 2.61
CA ALA A 31 8.83 4.37 1.63
C ALA A 31 9.98 5.28 2.10
N ALA A 32 9.98 5.67 3.37
CA ALA A 32 11.06 6.45 3.97
C ALA A 32 12.39 5.67 4.02
N GLN A 33 12.36 4.40 4.44
CA GLN A 33 13.55 3.55 4.50
C GLN A 33 14.17 3.28 3.12
N LEU A 34 13.34 3.22 2.08
CA LEU A 34 13.78 2.99 0.70
C LEU A 34 14.01 4.30 -0.07
N GLU A 35 13.86 5.45 0.57
CA GLU A 35 13.96 6.78 -0.05
C GLU A 35 13.03 6.95 -1.27
N ILE A 36 11.84 6.34 -1.23
CA ILE A 36 10.83 6.41 -2.28
C ILE A 36 9.77 7.45 -1.91
N PRO A 37 9.79 8.65 -2.50
CA PRO A 37 8.80 9.67 -2.19
C PRO A 37 7.42 9.32 -2.77
N LEU A 38 6.37 9.32 -1.93
CA LEU A 38 4.97 9.12 -2.33
C LEU A 38 4.34 10.43 -2.87
N LYS A 39 4.99 11.05 -3.85
CA LYS A 39 4.62 12.39 -4.37
C LYS A 39 3.57 12.37 -5.48
N GLN A 40 3.39 11.24 -6.16
CA GLN A 40 2.47 11.17 -7.29
C GLN A 40 1.04 11.04 -6.77
N LYS A 41 0.14 11.87 -7.31
CA LYS A 41 -1.28 11.89 -6.94
C LYS A 41 -2.14 11.64 -8.17
N SER A 42 -2.51 10.38 -8.36
CA SER A 42 -3.37 9.92 -9.46
C SER A 42 -3.93 8.54 -9.11
N PHE A 43 -4.84 8.00 -9.92
CA PHE A 43 -5.44 6.67 -9.70
C PHE A 43 -6.13 6.51 -8.33
N ASN A 44 -6.65 7.62 -7.80
CA ASN A 44 -7.17 7.71 -6.43
C ASN A 44 -6.17 7.22 -5.37
N ALA A 45 -4.87 7.46 -5.55
CA ALA A 45 -3.82 7.06 -4.62
C ALA A 45 -2.69 8.10 -4.54
N LEU A 46 -1.96 8.07 -3.43
CA LEU A 46 -0.61 8.64 -3.33
C LEU A 46 0.40 7.52 -3.57
N TRP A 47 1.33 7.70 -4.51
CA TRP A 47 2.23 6.63 -4.90
C TRP A 47 3.64 7.11 -5.27
N GLY A 48 4.57 6.16 -5.28
CA GLY A 48 5.97 6.36 -5.66
C GLY A 48 6.59 5.08 -6.22
N LYS A 49 7.60 5.22 -7.06
CA LYS A 49 8.33 4.09 -7.65
C LYS A 49 9.75 4.04 -7.11
N GLY A 50 10.28 2.83 -6.99
CA GLY A 50 11.69 2.62 -6.68
C GLY A 50 12.17 1.26 -7.15
N VAL A 51 13.36 0.91 -6.68
CA VAL A 51 13.99 -0.39 -6.94
C VAL A 51 14.42 -0.98 -5.60
N LEU A 52 14.07 -2.24 -5.36
CA LEU A 52 14.51 -3.00 -4.20
C LEU A 52 15.10 -4.32 -4.69
N SER A 53 16.37 -4.58 -4.34
CA SER A 53 17.09 -5.80 -4.76
C SER A 53 17.01 -6.07 -6.27
N GLY A 54 17.18 -5.03 -7.09
CA GLY A 54 17.10 -5.12 -8.56
C GLY A 54 15.68 -5.25 -9.13
N LYS A 55 14.64 -5.31 -8.29
CA LYS A 55 13.24 -5.41 -8.72
C LYS A 55 12.57 -4.04 -8.67
N LYS A 56 11.84 -3.69 -9.74
CA LYS A 56 11.00 -2.48 -9.75
C LYS A 56 9.85 -2.65 -8.77
N ILE A 57 9.64 -1.67 -7.91
CA ILE A 57 8.54 -1.66 -6.94
C ILE A 57 7.72 -0.37 -7.08
N LEU A 58 6.42 -0.50 -6.84
CA LEU A 58 5.46 0.58 -6.80
C LEU A 58 4.80 0.55 -5.41
N LEU A 59 5.01 1.62 -4.64
CA LEU A 59 4.38 1.80 -3.34
C LEU A 59 3.16 2.70 -3.51
N ALA A 60 2.00 2.31 -2.99
CA ALA A 60 0.79 3.12 -3.10
C ALA A 60 -0.11 3.08 -1.86
N LYS A 61 -0.68 4.25 -1.55
CA LYS A 61 -1.69 4.49 -0.52
C LYS A 61 -2.98 4.93 -1.20
N PRO A 62 -4.02 4.08 -1.29
CA PRO A 62 -5.34 4.48 -1.76
C PRO A 62 -5.85 5.71 -0.99
N GLN A 63 -6.59 6.60 -1.65
CA GLN A 63 -7.19 7.80 -1.07
C GLN A 63 -8.71 7.76 -1.22
N THR A 64 -9.27 6.55 -1.33
CA THR A 64 -10.68 6.26 -1.63
C THR A 64 -11.53 5.98 -0.39
N PHE A 65 -10.96 6.10 0.81
CA PHE A 65 -11.43 5.39 2.01
C PHE A 65 -11.34 3.87 1.87
N MET A 66 -11.34 3.16 3.01
CA MET A 66 -11.00 1.75 3.10
C MET A 66 -11.89 0.88 2.20
N ASN A 67 -13.21 1.07 2.30
CA ASN A 67 -14.22 0.27 1.62
C ASN A 67 -14.12 0.31 0.09
N LEU A 68 -13.49 1.35 -0.48
CA LEU A 68 -13.33 1.53 -1.92
C LEU A 68 -11.87 1.37 -2.39
N SER A 69 -10.98 0.84 -1.56
CA SER A 69 -9.56 0.65 -1.88
C SER A 69 -9.33 -0.14 -3.17
N GLY A 70 -10.18 -1.13 -3.45
CA GLY A 70 -10.11 -1.95 -4.66
C GLY A 70 -10.17 -1.13 -5.96
N THR A 71 -10.86 0.01 -5.96
CA THR A 71 -10.92 0.91 -7.12
C THR A 71 -9.54 1.50 -7.44
N ALA A 72 -8.82 1.98 -6.42
CA ALA A 72 -7.47 2.52 -6.60
C ALA A 72 -6.46 1.42 -6.99
N VAL A 73 -6.52 0.27 -6.32
CA VAL A 73 -5.63 -0.88 -6.59
C VAL A 73 -5.80 -1.35 -8.03
N ARG A 74 -7.03 -1.52 -8.50
CA ARG A 74 -7.32 -1.94 -9.88
C ARG A 74 -6.79 -0.94 -10.91
N GLN A 75 -6.97 0.36 -10.67
CA GLN A 75 -6.45 1.41 -11.58
C GLN A 75 -4.92 1.35 -11.69
N LEU A 76 -4.23 1.21 -10.56
CA LEU A 76 -2.77 1.08 -10.51
C LEU A 76 -2.30 -0.19 -11.23
N GLN A 77 -2.92 -1.35 -10.95
CA GLN A 77 -2.56 -2.61 -11.60
C GLN A 77 -2.72 -2.54 -13.12
N SER A 78 -3.86 -2.04 -13.60
CA SER A 78 -4.15 -1.90 -15.03
C SER A 78 -3.16 -0.96 -15.73
N PHE A 79 -2.87 0.18 -15.13
CA PHE A 79 -1.98 1.18 -15.74
C PHE A 79 -0.53 0.70 -15.78
N PHE A 80 -0.03 0.13 -14.68
CA PHE A 80 1.35 -0.33 -14.58
C PHE A 80 1.58 -1.78 -15.04
N LYS A 81 0.52 -2.47 -15.47
CA LYS A 81 0.54 -3.84 -15.98
C LYS A 81 1.24 -4.80 -14.99
N THR A 82 0.91 -4.67 -13.71
CA THR A 82 1.48 -5.54 -12.66
C THR A 82 0.66 -6.82 -12.52
N ASP A 83 1.33 -7.95 -12.38
CA ASP A 83 0.68 -9.24 -12.14
C ASP A 83 0.07 -9.29 -10.73
N ILE A 84 -1.07 -9.99 -10.58
CA ILE A 84 -1.71 -10.23 -9.29
C ILE A 84 -0.80 -11.01 -8.34
N SER A 85 0.06 -11.89 -8.87
CA SER A 85 1.05 -12.65 -8.10
C SER A 85 2.13 -11.77 -7.47
N ASN A 86 2.25 -10.52 -7.91
CA ASN A 86 3.21 -9.53 -7.41
C ASN A 86 2.51 -8.38 -6.64
N LEU A 87 1.21 -8.52 -6.34
CA LEU A 87 0.48 -7.62 -5.47
C LEU A 87 0.71 -8.04 -4.01
N ILE A 88 1.16 -7.10 -3.19
CA ILE A 88 1.27 -7.24 -1.74
C ILE A 88 0.36 -6.18 -1.11
N VAL A 89 -0.51 -6.61 -0.19
CA VAL A 89 -1.41 -5.72 0.54
C VAL A 89 -1.07 -5.78 2.02
N ILE A 90 -0.88 -4.62 2.62
CA ILE A 90 -0.56 -4.44 4.03
C ILE A 90 -1.78 -3.81 4.70
N HIS A 91 -2.35 -4.50 5.69
CA HIS A 91 -3.56 -4.07 6.40
C HIS A 91 -3.56 -4.56 7.85
N ASP A 92 -4.49 -4.05 8.66
CA ASP A 92 -4.78 -4.55 10.00
C ASP A 92 -5.58 -5.86 9.95
N ASP A 93 -5.34 -6.74 10.92
CA ASP A 93 -6.07 -7.98 11.09
C ASP A 93 -6.59 -8.04 12.53
N LEU A 94 -7.91 -8.22 12.68
CA LEU A 94 -8.57 -8.25 13.99
C LEU A 94 -8.38 -9.57 14.73
N ASP A 95 -8.06 -10.65 14.00
CA ASP A 95 -7.94 -12.00 14.55
C ASP A 95 -6.52 -12.28 15.07
N LEU A 96 -5.57 -11.37 14.81
CA LEU A 96 -4.19 -11.49 15.27
C LEU A 96 -3.96 -10.76 16.60
N PRO A 97 -3.21 -11.35 17.54
CA PRO A 97 -2.73 -10.63 18.71
C PRO A 97 -1.94 -9.39 18.31
N PHE A 98 -2.10 -8.29 19.05
CA PHE A 98 -1.42 -7.03 18.75
C PHE A 98 0.10 -7.20 18.64
N GLY A 99 0.69 -6.63 17.59
CA GLY A 99 2.12 -6.71 17.29
C GLY A 99 2.53 -7.95 16.48
N SER A 100 1.62 -8.90 16.27
CA SER A 100 1.87 -10.05 15.40
C SER A 100 1.89 -9.62 13.93
N VAL A 101 2.78 -10.21 13.14
CA VAL A 101 2.84 -10.02 11.70
C VAL A 101 2.70 -11.39 11.04
N ARG A 102 1.79 -11.49 10.07
CA ARG A 102 1.56 -12.71 9.31
C ARG A 102 1.61 -12.39 7.82
N LEU A 103 2.30 -13.24 7.06
CA LEU A 103 2.23 -13.24 5.60
C LEU A 103 1.26 -14.33 5.15
N LYS A 104 0.35 -14.01 4.24
CA LYS A 104 -0.62 -14.94 3.64
C LYS A 104 -0.64 -14.74 2.13
N ALA A 105 -0.76 -15.84 1.39
CA ALA A 105 -1.09 -15.82 -0.02
C ALA A 105 -2.45 -16.51 -0.20
N GLY A 106 -3.46 -15.78 -0.70
CA GLY A 106 -4.84 -16.27 -0.83
C GLY A 106 -5.55 -16.40 0.51
#